data_AF-A0A0M2U7I4-F1
#
_entry.id   AF-A0A0M2U7I4-F1
#
_cell.length_a   1.000
_cell.length_b   1.000
_cell.length_c   1.000
_cell.angle_alpha   90.00
_cell.angle_beta   90.00
_cell.angle_gamma   90.00
#
_symmetry.space_group_name_H-M   'P 1'
#
loop_
_entity.id
_entity.type
_entity.pdbx_description
1 polymer ?
#
loop_
_entity_poly.entity_id
_entity_poly.type
_entity_poly.pdbx_seq_one_letter_code
_entity_poly.pdbx_strand_id
1 'polypeptide(L)' 'MITEQIPATEYSFWLGIMRDHARFILDNLAPAERDFIEEAKKLLGEYERMLQQLGNFRLPEIE' A
#
# COMPACT_ATOMS: atom_id res chain seq x y z
N MET A 1 24.21 8.56 15.76
CA MET A 1 22.82 8.11 15.61
C MET A 1 22.76 7.30 14.34
N ILE A 2 22.79 5.97 14.45
CA ILE A 2 22.65 5.09 13.29
C ILE A 2 21.15 5.11 12.97
N THR A 3 20.76 5.79 11.90
CA THR A 3 19.43 5.61 11.33
C THR A 3 19.44 4.22 10.73
N GLU A 4 18.79 3.26 11.40
CA GLU A 4 18.62 1.91 10.86
C GLU A 4 17.79 2.04 9.58
N GLN A 5 18.42 1.79 8.43
CA GLN A 5 17.76 1.85 7.14
C GLN A 5 16.90 0.60 6.99
N ILE A 6 15.59 0.77 7.19
CA ILE A 6 14.61 -0.29 6.93
C ILE A 6 14.71 -0.68 5.45
N PRO A 7 14.93 -1.97 5.12
CA PRO A 7 15.03 -2.42 3.75
C PRO A 7 13.76 -2.12 2.94
N ALA A 8 13.91 -1.80 1.65
CA ALA A 8 12.77 -1.61 0.73
C ALA A 8 11.84 -2.83 0.67
N THR A 9 12.36 -4.02 0.98
CA THR A 9 11.59 -5.28 1.09
C THR A 9 10.62 -5.25 2.27
N GLU A 10 11.03 -4.74 3.43
CA GLU A 10 10.15 -4.60 4.60
C GLU A 10 9.03 -3.59 4.33
N TYR A 11 9.36 -2.46 3.70
CA TYR A 11 8.33 -1.49 3.27
C TYR A 11 7.34 -2.10 2.29
N SER A 12 7.83 -2.83 1.28
CA SER A 12 6.98 -3.48 0.28
C SER A 12 6.08 -4.55 0.91
N PHE A 13 6.59 -5.31 1.87
CA PHE A 13 5.84 -6.32 2.61
C PHE A 13 4.67 -5.69 3.39
N TRP A 14 4.96 -4.69 4.23
CA TRP A 14 3.92 -4.06 5.05
C TRP A 14 2.91 -3.26 4.22
N LEU A 15 3.36 -2.56 3.17
CA LEU A 15 2.44 -1.87 2.26
C LEU A 15 1.54 -2.83 1.48
N GLY A 16 2.04 -4.02 1.13
CA GLY A 16 1.22 -5.09 0.54
C GLY A 16 0.09 -5.52 1.48
N ILE A 17 0.41 -5.77 2.75
CA ILE A 17 -0.58 -6.12 3.78
C ILE A 17 -1.61 -5.00 3.96
N MET A 18 -1.17 -3.74 4.03
CA MET A 18 -2.08 -2.60 4.21
C MET A 18 -3.02 -2.40 3.02
N ARG A 19 -2.53 -2.62 1.79
CA ARG A 19 -3.36 -2.63 0.58
C ARG A 19 -4.45 -3.70 0.66
N ASP A 20 -4.09 -4.91 1.06
CA ASP A 20 -5.03 -6.03 1.13
C ASP A 20 -6.07 -5.80 2.25
N HIS A 21 -5.67 -5.22 3.38
CA HIS A 21 -6.61 -4.78 4.42
C HIS A 21 -7.58 -3.70 3.93
N ALA A 22 -7.11 -2.69 3.19
CA ALA A 22 -7.97 -1.67 2.62
C ALA A 22 -9.00 -2.28 1.65
N ARG A 23 -8.60 -3.28 0.87
CA ARG A 23 -9.51 -4.08 0.03
C ARG A 23 -10.55 -4.83 0.86
N PHE A 24 -10.12 -5.54 1.90
CA PHE A 24 -11.04 -6.28 2.76
C PHE A 24 -12.07 -5.37 3.44
N ILE A 25 -11.65 -4.21 3.91
CA ILE A 25 -12.57 -3.20 4.48
C ILE A 25 -13.58 -2.77 3.41
N LEU A 26 -13.10 -2.34 2.23
CA LEU A 26 -13.95 -1.89 1.14
C LEU A 26 -15.00 -2.94 0.73
N ASP A 27 -14.60 -4.21 0.64
CA ASP A 27 -15.46 -5.30 0.20
C ASP A 27 -16.50 -5.72 1.25
N ASN A 28 -16.31 -5.34 2.53
CA ASN A 28 -17.20 -5.72 3.63
C ASN A 28 -18.09 -4.57 4.15
N LEU A 29 -17.95 -3.36 3.62
CA LEU A 29 -18.83 -2.23 3.95
C LEU A 29 -20.20 -2.38 3.30
N ALA A 30 -21.25 -2.03 4.03
CA ALA A 30 -22.60 -1.97 3.48
C ALA A 30 -22.73 -0.80 2.48
N PRO A 31 -23.56 -0.91 1.43
CA PRO A 31 -23.71 0.17 0.42
C PRO A 31 -24.17 1.53 0.98
N ALA A 32 -24.75 1.55 2.18
CA ALA A 32 -25.16 2.77 2.88
C ALA A 32 -23.97 3.53 3.51
N GLU A 33 -22.84 2.86 3.75
CA GLU A 33 -21.64 3.40 4.41
C GLU A 33 -20.75 4.19 3.43
N ARG A 34 -21.37 5.12 2.69
CA ARG A 34 -20.73 5.83 1.57
C ARG A 34 -19.44 6.53 1.94
N ASP A 35 -19.40 7.19 3.10
CA ASP A 35 -18.20 7.93 3.54
C ASP A 35 -17.04 6.97 3.82
N PHE A 36 -17.31 5.82 4.44
CA PHE A 36 -16.29 4.80 4.70
C PHE A 36 -15.85 4.09 3.42
N ILE A 37 -16.75 3.90 2.46
CA ILE A 37 -16.43 3.34 1.15
C ILE A 37 -15.43 4.25 0.42
N GLU A 38 -15.67 5.56 0.40
CA GLU A 38 -14.78 6.50 -0.27
C GLU A 38 -13.42 6.61 0.43
N GLU A 39 -13.38 6.59 1.76
CA GLU A 39 -12.10 6.56 2.49
C GLU A 39 -11.33 5.25 2.24
N ALA A 40 -12.00 4.09 2.23
CA ALA A 40 -11.37 2.81 1.96
C ALA A 40 -10.80 2.74 0.53
N LYS A 41 -11.51 3.29 -0.47
CA LYS A 41 -10.99 3.44 -1.84
C LYS A 41 -9.77 4.33 -1.91
N LYS A 42 -9.80 5.46 -1.19
CA LYS A 42 -8.67 6.39 -1.13
C LYS A 42 -7.43 5.73 -0.52
N LEU A 43 -7.57 5.08 0.63
CA LEU A 43 -6.49 4.36 1.30
C LEU A 43 -5.90 3.27 0.39
N LEU A 44 -6.75 2.47 -0.24
CA LEU A 44 -6.35 1.46 -1.21
C LEU A 44 -5.50 2.06 -2.34
N GLY A 45 -5.95 3.16 -2.95
CA GLY A 45 -5.21 3.87 -4.00
C GLY A 45 -3.90 4.48 -3.51
N GLU A 46 -3.85 4.97 -2.26
CA GLU A 46 -2.62 5.48 -1.65
C GLU A 46 -1.58 4.37 -1.45
N TYR A 47 -1.97 3.19 -0.95
CA TYR A 47 -1.06 2.05 -0.80
C TYR A 47 -0.58 1.51 -2.15
N GLU A 48 -1.46 1.43 -3.15
CA GLU A 48 -1.07 1.05 -4.53
C GLU A 48 -0.05 2.04 -5.11
N ARG A 49 -0.27 3.35 -4.93
CA ARG A 49 0.68 4.38 -5.36
C ARG A 49 2.02 4.27 -4.64
N MET A 50 2.03 4.03 -3.33
CA MET A 50 3.27 3.85 -2.56
C MET A 50 4.03 2.60 -3.00
N LEU A 51 3.34 1.49 -3.24
CA LEU A 51 3.94 0.26 -3.78
C LEU A 51 4.54 0.49 -5.17
N GLN A 52 3.86 1.25 -6.05
CA GLN A 52 4.40 1.62 -7.36
C GLN A 52 5.65 2.50 -7.24
N GLN A 53 5.67 3.46 -6.31
CA GLN A 53 6.85 4.31 -6.07
C GLN A 53 8.05 3.49 -5.57
N LEU A 54 7.81 2.48 -4.72
CA LEU A 54 8.86 1.55 -4.29
C LEU A 54 9.29 0.57 -5.39
N GLY A 55 8.35 0.12 -6.23
CA GLY A 55 8.62 -0.76 -7.38
C GLY A 55 9.43 -0.06 -8.48
N ASN A 56 9.15 1.23 -8.73
CA ASN A 56 9.97 2.09 -9.59
C ASN A 56 11.39 2.34 -9.03
N PHE A 57 11.70 1.81 -7.83
CA PHE A 57 12.99 1.92 -7.17
C PHE A 57 13.84 0.63 -7.23
N ARG A 58 13.50 -0.37 -8.06
CA ARG A 58 14.41 -1.51 -8.39
C ARG A 58 14.56 -1.67 -9.88
N LEU A 59 15.71 -1.84 -10.52
CA LEU A 59 17.17 -1.66 -10.32
C LEU A 59 17.73 -1.63 -11.77
N PRO A 60 18.90 -1.04 -12.09
CA PRO A 60 19.45 -1.12 -13.45
C PRO A 60 19.54 -2.59 -13.90
N GLU A 61 19.12 -2.86 -15.13
CA GLU A 61 19.22 -4.19 -15.75
C GLU A 61 20.65 -4.71 -15.59
N ILE A 62 20.78 -5.93 -15.05
CA ILE A 62 22.07 -6.63 -15.01
C ILE A 62 22.15 -7.41 -16.33
N GLU A 63 23.13 -7.05 -17.18
CA GLU A 63 23.62 -7.90 -18.28
C GLU A 63 24.22 -9.21 -17.77
#